data_AF-X1DV72-F1
#
_entry.id   AF-X1DV72-F1
#
_cell.length_a   1.000
_cell.length_b   1.000
_cell.length_c   1.000
_cell.angle_alpha   90.00
_cell.angle_beta   90.00
_cell.angle_gamma   90.00
#
_symmetry.space_group_name_H-M   'P 1'
#
loop_
_entity.id
_entity.type
_entity.pdbx_description
1 polymer ?
#
loop_
_entity_poly.entity_id
_entity_poly.type
_entity_poly.pdbx_seq_one_letter_code
_entity_poly.pdbx_strand_id
1 'polypeptide(L)'
;NNFSLLAKSRIYYNLYNSSASDIDDVSTFFSLWVIKPTVAHKLRLGIPLTAEEQKLNRDLGISDTVEKGLLPLPLAQQIAREYQVIQEETHGFQLTVPTVGVDVETLHPLPGQFLILTKISADPGDLSGDLIKVAVDRDYVSDYVEFPTWALGATPAIALGKDISCFIPALHELRIKLKAGTS
;
A
#
# COMPACT_ATOMS: atom_id res chain seq x y z
N ASN A 1 10.11 -5.56 -11.14
CA ASN A 1 9.57 -6.81 -10.58
C ASN A 1 8.72 -6.50 -9.36
N ASN A 2 7.39 -6.54 -9.53
CA ASN A 2 6.48 -6.57 -8.39
C ASN A 2 6.39 -8.02 -7.93
N PHE A 3 6.94 -8.31 -6.76
CA PHE A 3 6.86 -9.64 -6.17
C PHE A 3 5.45 -9.84 -5.60
N SER A 4 4.61 -10.63 -6.28
CA SER A 4 3.33 -11.08 -5.72
C SER A 4 3.59 -12.33 -4.89
N LEU A 5 3.82 -12.14 -3.59
CA LEU A 5 4.03 -13.24 -2.64
C LEU A 5 2.74 -13.45 -1.83
N LEU A 6 2.16 -14.65 -1.95
CA LEU A 6 1.03 -15.05 -1.12
C LEU A 6 1.55 -15.78 0.13
N ALA A 7 1.21 -15.26 1.30
CA ALA A 7 1.49 -15.93 2.57
C ALA A 7 0.20 -16.19 3.35
N LYS A 8 0.18 -17.31 4.08
CA LYS A 8 -0.96 -17.71 4.91
C LYS A 8 -0.86 -17.22 6.36
N SER A 9 0.37 -17.10 6.87
CA SER A 9 0.62 -16.82 8.29
C SER A 9 1.79 -15.88 8.57
N ARG A 10 2.89 -16.02 7.82
CA ARG A 10 4.10 -15.19 8.01
C ARG A 10 4.72 -14.85 6.66
N ILE A 11 5.19 -13.61 6.55
CA ILE A 11 6.01 -13.12 5.43
C ILE A 11 7.36 -12.77 6.04
N TYR A 12 8.41 -13.34 5.47
CA TYR A 12 9.79 -13.00 5.81
C TYR A 12 10.42 -12.28 4.63
N TYR A 13 11.02 -11.13 4.89
CA TYR A 13 11.86 -10.42 3.95
C TYR A 13 13.29 -10.46 4.48
N ASN A 14 14.15 -11.23 3.82
CA ASN A 14 15.55 -11.35 4.18
C ASN A 14 16.38 -10.73 3.05
N LEU A 15 17.20 -9.75 3.40
CA LEU A 15 18.19 -9.18 2.51
C LEU A 15 19.50 -9.94 2.69
N TYR A 16 20.04 -10.49 1.61
CA TYR A 16 21.32 -11.20 1.63
C TYR A 16 22.34 -10.47 0.75
N ASN A 17 23.45 -10.04 1.35
CA ASN A 17 24.58 -9.50 0.62
C ASN A 17 25.48 -10.66 0.14
N SER A 18 25.64 -10.80 -1.17
CA SER A 18 26.50 -11.81 -1.78
C SER A 18 27.89 -11.30 -2.17
N SER A 19 28.20 -10.02 -1.98
CA SER A 19 29.53 -9.45 -2.24
C SER A 19 30.49 -9.65 -1.08
N ALA A 20 31.80 -9.62 -1.38
CA ALA A 20 32.86 -9.68 -0.38
C ALA A 20 33.03 -8.38 0.43
N SER A 21 32.45 -7.27 -0.06
CA SER A 21 32.45 -5.97 0.60
C SER A 21 31.08 -5.67 1.21
N ASP A 22 31.09 -4.83 2.24
CA ASP A 22 29.88 -4.29 2.85
C ASP A 22 29.10 -3.44 1.85
N ILE A 23 27.77 -3.55 1.92
CA ILE A 23 26.85 -2.68 1.20
C ILE A 23 26.18 -1.80 2.25
N ASP A 24 26.51 -0.52 2.22
CA ASP A 24 25.87 0.50 3.03
C ASP A 24 24.59 1.02 2.34
N ASP A 25 23.68 1.61 3.12
CA ASP A 25 22.51 2.35 2.64
C ASP A 25 21.50 1.58 1.74
N VAL A 26 21.12 0.36 2.12
CA VAL A 26 20.09 -0.40 1.37
C VAL A 26 18.66 0.02 1.75
N SER A 27 17.94 0.57 0.78
CA SER A 27 16.51 0.92 0.91
C SER A 27 15.62 -0.09 0.20
N THR A 28 14.57 -0.58 0.88
CA THR A 28 13.64 -1.58 0.33
C THR A 28 12.21 -1.25 0.71
N PHE A 29 11.27 -1.39 -0.22
CA PHE A 29 9.85 -1.14 0.02
C PHE A 29 9.02 -2.31 -0.50
N PHE A 30 8.02 -2.72 0.28
CA PHE A 30 7.05 -3.73 -0.12
C PHE A 30 5.66 -3.33 0.40
N SER A 31 4.64 -3.55 -0.42
CA SER A 31 3.25 -3.31 -0.04
C SER A 31 2.60 -4.65 0.28
N LEU A 32 1.95 -4.75 1.44
CA LEU A 32 1.22 -5.95 1.86
C LEU A 32 -0.27 -5.72 1.75
N TRP A 33 -0.95 -6.64 1.07
CA TRP A 33 -2.40 -6.72 1.11
C TRP A 33 -2.83 -7.88 2.00
N VAL A 34 -3.49 -7.57 3.11
CA VAL A 34 -4.00 -8.58 4.06
C VAL A 34 -5.51 -8.67 3.90
N ILE A 35 -6.01 -9.87 3.58
CA ILE A 35 -7.44 -10.15 3.50
C ILE A 35 -7.81 -11.26 4.47
N LYS A 36 -9.00 -11.16 5.08
CA LYS A 36 -9.57 -12.28 5.81
C LYS A 36 -9.96 -13.37 4.79
N PRO A 37 -9.45 -14.61 4.89
CA PRO A 37 -9.72 -15.64 3.91
C PRO A 37 -11.19 -16.08 3.97
N THR A 38 -11.88 -16.00 2.84
CA THR A 38 -13.24 -16.55 2.65
C THR A 38 -13.19 -18.07 2.49
N VAL A 39 -14.35 -18.75 2.49
CA VAL A 39 -14.45 -20.20 2.23
C VAL A 39 -13.78 -20.59 0.92
N ALA A 40 -13.98 -19.82 -0.15
CA ALA A 40 -13.32 -20.05 -1.44
C ALA A 40 -11.78 -19.93 -1.35
N HIS A 41 -11.27 -18.95 -0.60
CA HIS A 41 -9.83 -18.82 -0.36
C HIS A 41 -9.29 -20.03 0.41
N LYS A 42 -9.99 -20.48 1.45
CA LYS A 42 -9.59 -21.62 2.26
C LYS A 42 -9.57 -22.91 1.44
N LEU A 43 -10.60 -23.16 0.63
CA LEU A 43 -10.66 -24.30 -0.29
C LEU A 43 -9.50 -24.30 -1.29
N ARG A 44 -9.26 -23.18 -1.98
CA ARG A 44 -8.14 -23.05 -2.93
C ARG A 44 -6.76 -23.23 -2.29
N LEU A 45 -6.63 -22.83 -1.02
CA LEU A 45 -5.37 -22.91 -0.29
C LEU A 45 -5.23 -24.17 0.58
N GLY A 46 -6.19 -25.11 0.52
CA GLY A 46 -6.18 -26.33 1.33
C GLY A 46 -6.24 -26.06 2.84
N ILE A 47 -6.82 -24.94 3.27
CA ILE A 47 -7.01 -24.61 4.68
C ILE A 47 -8.29 -25.32 5.16
N PRO A 48 -8.27 -26.05 6.28
CA PRO A 48 -9.46 -26.71 6.82
C PRO A 48 -10.60 -25.72 7.09
N LEU A 49 -11.81 -26.12 6.68
CA LEU A 49 -13.03 -25.36 6.93
C LEU A 49 -13.61 -25.71 8.31
N THR A 50 -14.08 -24.70 9.03
CA THR A 50 -14.90 -24.88 10.23
C THR A 50 -16.26 -25.50 9.89
N ALA A 51 -16.99 -26.04 10.89
CA ALA A 51 -18.29 -26.68 10.66
C ALA A 51 -19.32 -25.74 9.98
N GLU A 52 -19.33 -24.47 10.35
CA GLU A 52 -20.18 -23.44 9.74
C GLU A 52 -19.80 -23.18 8.29
N GLU A 53 -18.49 -23.09 8.00
CA GLU A 53 -17.99 -22.90 6.64
C GLU A 53 -18.23 -24.10 5.74
N GLN A 54 -18.20 -25.32 6.31
CA GLN A 54 -18.57 -26.53 5.57
C GLN A 54 -20.05 -26.53 5.23
N LYS A 55 -20.92 -26.08 6.14
CA LYS A 55 -22.34 -25.90 5.85
C LYS A 55 -22.53 -24.87 4.73
N LEU A 56 -21.90 -23.71 4.83
CA LEU A 56 -21.94 -22.68 3.80
C LEU A 56 -21.43 -23.17 2.44
N ASN A 57 -20.36 -23.96 2.43
CA ASN A 57 -19.83 -24.57 1.21
C ASN A 57 -20.85 -25.48 0.53
N ARG A 58 -21.57 -26.31 1.30
CA ARG A 58 -22.61 -27.21 0.78
C ARG A 58 -23.82 -26.44 0.27
N ASP A 59 -24.27 -25.45 1.03
CA ASP A 59 -25.48 -24.68 0.72
C ASP A 59 -25.31 -23.83 -0.56
N LEU A 60 -24.09 -23.32 -0.81
CA LEU A 60 -23.80 -22.44 -1.94
C LEU A 60 -22.97 -23.11 -3.07
N GLY A 61 -22.60 -24.38 -2.94
CA GLY A 61 -21.79 -25.10 -3.94
C GLY A 61 -20.44 -24.45 -4.23
N ILE A 62 -19.79 -23.87 -3.21
CA ILE A 62 -18.57 -23.05 -3.40
C ILE A 62 -17.42 -23.89 -3.96
N SER A 63 -17.28 -25.15 -3.53
CA SER A 63 -16.29 -26.10 -4.03
C SER A 63 -16.27 -26.18 -5.56
N ASP A 64 -17.45 -26.28 -6.17
CA ASP A 64 -17.58 -26.51 -7.61
C ASP A 64 -17.14 -25.27 -8.39
N THR A 65 -17.38 -24.07 -7.84
CA THR A 65 -16.91 -22.81 -8.43
C THR A 65 -15.40 -22.62 -8.28
N VAL A 66 -14.81 -23.12 -7.20
CA VAL A 66 -13.36 -23.10 -6.98
C VAL A 66 -12.67 -24.08 -7.92
N GLU A 67 -13.22 -25.28 -8.08
CA GLU A 67 -12.71 -26.29 -9.02
C GLU A 67 -12.73 -25.80 -10.47
N LYS A 68 -13.78 -25.06 -10.86
CA LYS A 68 -13.88 -24.40 -12.17
C LYS A 68 -12.96 -23.18 -12.33
N GLY A 69 -12.24 -22.78 -11.28
CA GLY A 69 -11.34 -21.61 -11.29
C GLY A 69 -12.05 -20.25 -11.29
N LEU A 70 -13.35 -20.21 -10.98
CA LEU A 70 -14.13 -18.96 -10.94
C LEU A 70 -13.93 -18.19 -9.64
N LEU A 71 -13.84 -18.92 -8.51
CA LEU A 71 -13.63 -18.34 -7.20
C LEU A 71 -12.32 -18.82 -6.57
N PRO A 72 -11.74 -18.01 -5.67
CA PRO A 72 -12.02 -16.60 -5.44
C PRO A 72 -11.55 -15.73 -6.62
N LEU A 73 -12.27 -14.64 -6.87
CA LEU A 73 -11.96 -13.71 -7.96
C LEU A 73 -10.56 -13.09 -7.77
N PRO A 74 -9.85 -12.75 -8.86
CA PRO A 74 -8.68 -11.90 -8.79
C PRO A 74 -8.98 -10.58 -8.07
N LEU A 75 -8.03 -10.07 -7.27
CA LEU A 75 -8.22 -8.88 -6.44
C LEU A 75 -8.72 -7.67 -7.24
N ALA A 76 -8.14 -7.42 -8.42
CA ALA A 76 -8.57 -6.31 -9.28
C ALA A 76 -10.07 -6.41 -9.65
N GLN A 77 -10.59 -7.63 -9.85
CA GLN A 77 -12.01 -7.84 -10.13
C GLN A 77 -12.88 -7.70 -8.89
N GLN A 78 -12.36 -8.03 -7.70
CA GLN A 78 -13.08 -7.78 -6.45
C GLN A 78 -13.28 -6.28 -6.23
N ILE A 79 -12.19 -5.51 -6.36
CA ILE A 79 -12.23 -4.04 -6.24
C ILE A 79 -13.19 -3.45 -7.27
N ALA A 80 -13.09 -3.85 -8.54
CA ALA A 80 -13.95 -3.31 -9.61
C ALA A 80 -15.43 -3.69 -9.47
N ARG A 81 -15.77 -4.73 -8.70
CA ARG A 81 -17.16 -5.11 -8.40
C ARG A 81 -17.71 -4.43 -7.16
N GLU A 82 -16.84 -4.13 -6.20
CA GLU A 82 -17.23 -3.47 -4.95
C GLU A 82 -17.26 -1.95 -5.09
N TYR A 83 -16.38 -1.39 -5.91
CA TYR A 83 -16.18 0.05 -6.05
C TYR A 83 -16.23 0.46 -7.52
N GLN A 84 -16.95 1.54 -7.78
CA GLN A 84 -16.92 2.24 -9.06
C GLN A 84 -15.88 3.35 -8.99
N VAL A 85 -14.85 3.28 -9.84
CA VAL A 85 -13.89 4.37 -9.99
C VAL A 85 -14.59 5.50 -10.73
N ILE A 86 -14.84 6.61 -10.03
CA ILE A 86 -15.48 7.80 -10.62
C ILE A 86 -14.43 8.65 -11.34
N GLN A 87 -13.26 8.81 -10.72
CA GLN A 87 -12.18 9.67 -11.21
C GLN A 87 -10.83 9.22 -10.63
N GLU A 88 -9.76 9.43 -11.40
CA GLU A 88 -8.37 9.22 -10.96
C GLU A 88 -7.56 10.46 -11.36
N GLU A 89 -6.86 11.05 -10.40
CA GLU A 89 -6.10 12.29 -10.58
C GLU A 89 -4.67 12.14 -10.05
N THR A 90 -3.75 12.93 -10.59
CA THR A 90 -2.36 13.01 -10.12
C THR A 90 -2.03 14.46 -9.83
N HIS A 91 -1.68 14.74 -8.58
CA HIS A 91 -1.35 16.08 -8.13
C HIS A 91 0.15 16.19 -7.88
N GLY A 92 0.78 17.21 -8.45
CA GLY A 92 2.20 17.49 -8.31
C GLY A 92 2.43 18.81 -7.60
N PHE A 93 3.36 18.82 -6.65
CA PHE A 93 3.67 19.98 -5.84
C PHE A 93 5.17 20.23 -5.76
N GLN A 94 5.57 21.49 -5.78
CA GLN A 94 6.93 21.93 -5.49
C GLN A 94 6.86 23.04 -4.45
N LEU A 95 7.44 22.80 -3.29
CA LEU A 95 7.33 23.72 -2.15
C LEU A 95 8.55 23.62 -1.23
N THR A 96 8.82 24.70 -0.50
CA THR A 96 9.85 24.74 0.53
C THR A 96 9.30 24.18 1.83
N VAL A 97 9.92 23.12 2.37
CA VAL A 97 9.50 22.48 3.62
C VAL A 97 10.18 23.20 4.81
N PRO A 98 9.44 23.89 5.68
CA PRO A 98 10.00 24.48 6.90
C PRO A 98 10.26 23.39 7.95
N THR A 99 11.07 23.69 8.98
CA THR A 99 11.39 22.74 10.06
C THR A 99 10.16 22.21 10.80
N VAL A 100 9.08 22.98 10.85
CA VAL A 100 7.81 22.56 11.49
C VAL A 100 6.96 21.64 10.62
N GLY A 101 7.33 21.43 9.36
CA GLY A 101 6.51 20.75 8.36
C GLY A 101 5.44 21.66 7.75
N VAL A 102 4.76 21.14 6.73
CA VAL A 102 3.77 21.87 5.94
C VAL A 102 2.71 20.92 5.39
N ASP A 103 1.46 21.37 5.42
CA ASP A 103 0.35 20.68 4.75
C ASP A 103 0.48 20.94 3.23
N VAL A 104 0.61 19.88 2.46
CA VAL A 104 0.71 19.95 0.99
C VAL A 104 -0.66 20.09 0.39
N GLU A 105 -1.55 19.19 0.80
CA GLU A 105 -2.90 19.10 0.25
C GLU A 105 -3.85 18.42 1.23
N THR A 106 -5.10 18.88 1.24
CA THR A 106 -6.20 18.25 1.96
C THR A 106 -7.34 17.98 0.99
N LEU A 107 -7.71 16.71 0.84
CA LEU A 107 -8.77 16.25 -0.05
C LEU A 107 -9.93 15.70 0.76
N HIS A 108 -11.15 16.06 0.36
CA HIS A 108 -12.39 15.57 0.95
C HIS A 108 -13.24 14.86 -0.10
N PRO A 109 -13.75 13.64 0.19
CA PRO A 109 -14.68 12.99 -0.71
C PRO A 109 -16.03 13.71 -0.73
N LEU A 110 -16.72 13.63 -1.87
CA LEU A 110 -18.12 14.05 -1.97
C LEU A 110 -19.04 13.05 -1.23
N PRO A 111 -20.27 13.46 -0.87
CA PRO A 111 -21.23 12.55 -0.24
C PRO A 111 -21.44 11.25 -1.04
N GLY A 112 -21.28 10.10 -0.38
CA GLY A 112 -21.40 8.78 -1.01
C GLY A 112 -20.15 8.30 -1.76
N GLN A 113 -19.05 9.05 -1.69
CA GLN A 113 -17.75 8.68 -2.23
C GLN A 113 -16.73 8.52 -1.10
N PHE A 114 -15.58 7.96 -1.44
CA PHE A 114 -14.41 7.92 -0.58
C PHE A 114 -13.15 8.05 -1.46
N LEU A 115 -12.06 8.50 -0.88
CA LEU A 115 -10.80 8.69 -1.59
C LEU A 115 -9.90 7.48 -1.38
N ILE A 116 -9.04 7.19 -2.35
CA ILE A 116 -8.00 6.18 -2.21
C ILE A 116 -6.68 6.77 -2.68
N LEU A 117 -5.68 6.85 -1.80
CA LEU A 117 -4.32 7.12 -2.24
C LEU A 117 -3.75 5.86 -2.89
N THR A 118 -3.52 5.92 -4.19
CA THR A 118 -3.05 4.79 -5.01
C THR A 118 -1.54 4.78 -5.20
N LYS A 119 -0.91 5.95 -5.26
CA LYS A 119 0.53 6.10 -5.49
C LYS A 119 1.09 7.35 -4.82
N ILE A 120 2.37 7.29 -4.46
CA ILE A 120 3.12 8.45 -4.00
C ILE A 120 4.56 8.39 -4.52
N SER A 121 5.07 9.55 -4.93
CA SER A 121 6.47 9.76 -5.28
C SER A 121 6.90 11.14 -4.81
N ALA A 122 8.19 11.28 -4.52
CA ALA A 122 8.78 12.53 -4.09
C ALA A 122 10.25 12.57 -4.50
N ASP A 123 10.72 13.74 -4.91
CA ASP A 123 12.14 14.02 -4.96
C ASP A 123 12.63 14.36 -3.53
N PRO A 124 13.88 14.05 -3.19
CA PRO A 124 14.43 14.37 -1.89
C PRO A 124 14.77 15.85 -1.84
N GLY A 125 14.62 16.41 -0.65
CA GLY A 125 15.09 17.77 -0.41
C GLY A 125 16.56 17.81 -0.03
N ASP A 126 17.01 18.99 0.37
CA ASP A 126 18.42 19.30 0.63
C ASP A 126 18.97 18.68 1.94
N LEU A 127 18.09 18.20 2.83
CA LEU A 127 18.48 17.53 4.07
C LEU A 127 18.75 16.04 3.83
N SER A 128 19.92 15.56 4.26
CA SER A 128 20.32 14.16 4.16
C SER A 128 19.66 13.26 5.22
N GLY A 129 19.69 11.95 5.01
CA GLY A 129 19.42 10.95 6.07
C GLY A 129 17.96 10.81 6.51
N ASP A 130 17.03 10.70 5.57
CA ASP A 130 15.59 10.49 5.84
C ASP A 130 14.91 11.59 6.68
N LEU A 131 15.53 12.76 6.79
CA LEU A 131 15.01 13.87 7.58
C LEU A 131 13.78 14.52 6.96
N ILE A 132 13.61 14.44 5.63
CA ILE A 132 12.38 14.89 4.98
C ILE A 132 11.47 13.68 4.74
N LYS A 133 10.22 13.79 5.17
CA LYS A 133 9.22 12.72 5.09
C LYS A 133 7.92 13.21 4.49
N VAL A 134 7.30 12.39 3.66
CA VAL A 134 5.89 12.53 3.31
C VAL A 134 5.06 11.80 4.35
N ALA A 135 4.17 12.51 5.02
CA ALA A 135 3.22 11.95 5.96
C ALA A 135 1.81 12.00 5.35
N VAL A 136 1.06 10.92 5.52
CA VAL A 136 -0.33 10.81 5.08
C VAL A 136 -1.21 10.72 6.32
N ASP A 137 -2.13 11.67 6.46
CA ASP A 137 -3.22 11.60 7.42
C ASP A 137 -4.42 10.97 6.74
N ARG A 138 -5.12 10.13 7.49
CA ARG A 138 -6.29 9.39 7.02
C ARG A 138 -7.43 9.55 7.99
N ASP A 139 -8.47 10.23 7.56
CA ASP A 139 -9.64 10.61 8.36
C ASP A 139 -9.20 11.32 9.64
N TYR A 140 -9.39 10.70 10.81
CA TYR A 140 -9.06 11.26 12.12
C TYR A 140 -7.71 10.74 12.66
N VAL A 141 -6.91 10.09 11.82
CA VAL A 141 -5.60 9.54 12.19
C VAL A 141 -4.51 10.34 11.51
N SER A 142 -3.83 11.16 12.31
CA SER A 142 -2.62 11.85 11.86
C SER A 142 -1.46 10.87 11.74
N ASP A 143 -0.63 11.11 10.73
CA ASP A 143 0.59 10.36 10.43
C ASP A 143 0.31 8.86 10.32
N TYR A 144 -0.81 8.53 9.68
CA TYR A 144 -1.23 7.15 9.45
C TYR A 144 -0.12 6.33 8.78
N VAL A 145 0.64 6.97 7.87
CA VAL A 145 1.90 6.44 7.36
C VAL A 145 2.86 7.59 7.06
N GLU A 146 4.16 7.31 7.20
CA GLU A 146 5.24 8.22 6.83
C GLU A 146 6.25 7.53 5.92
N PHE A 147 6.70 8.23 4.89
CA PHE A 147 7.68 7.76 3.92
C PHE A 147 8.86 8.74 3.85
N PRO A 148 10.11 8.29 3.99
CA PRO A 148 11.26 9.17 3.76
C PRO A 148 11.35 9.55 2.28
N THR A 149 11.55 10.83 1.98
CA THR A 149 11.72 11.30 0.60
C THR A 149 13.10 10.99 0.05
N TRP A 150 14.11 10.83 0.92
CA TRP A 150 15.47 10.48 0.53
C TRP A 150 15.54 9.16 -0.25
N ALA A 151 14.83 8.14 0.21
CA ALA A 151 14.75 6.85 -0.48
C ALA A 151 13.92 6.92 -1.79
N LEU A 152 13.13 7.97 -1.99
CA LEU A 152 12.36 8.21 -3.22
C LEU A 152 13.23 8.92 -4.29
N GLY A 153 14.16 9.79 -3.86
CA GLY A 153 15.56 9.93 -4.34
C GLY A 153 15.98 11.00 -5.36
N ALA A 154 17.26 11.40 -5.31
CA ALA A 154 17.79 12.65 -5.93
C ALA A 154 18.55 12.44 -7.24
N THR A 155 19.03 11.21 -7.45
CA THR A 155 19.77 10.80 -8.64
C THR A 155 19.38 9.35 -8.98
N PRO A 156 19.62 8.87 -10.22
CA PRO A 156 19.39 7.47 -10.57
C PRO A 156 20.11 6.44 -9.67
N ALA A 157 21.11 6.86 -8.89
CA ALA A 157 21.87 6.00 -7.99
C ALA A 157 21.18 5.77 -6.62
N ILE A 158 20.31 6.68 -6.18
CA ILE A 158 19.64 6.62 -4.86
C ILE A 158 18.11 6.62 -4.95
N ALA A 159 17.54 6.96 -6.11
CA ALA A 159 16.10 6.90 -6.33
C ALA A 159 15.63 5.45 -6.46
N LEU A 160 14.53 5.14 -5.76
CA LEU A 160 13.68 3.98 -6.08
C LEU A 160 13.31 3.95 -7.57
N GLY A 161 13.32 5.11 -8.23
CA GLY A 161 12.99 5.30 -9.65
C GLY A 161 11.54 4.89 -9.96
N LYS A 162 10.69 4.82 -8.94
CA LYS A 162 9.35 4.25 -8.95
C LYS A 162 8.47 4.89 -7.89
N ASP A 163 7.20 5.02 -8.22
CA ASP A 163 6.16 5.37 -7.25
C ASP A 163 5.99 4.23 -6.23
N ILE A 164 5.80 4.60 -4.97
CA ILE A 164 5.30 3.65 -3.97
C ILE A 164 3.83 3.41 -4.28
N SER A 165 3.48 2.15 -4.55
CA SER A 165 2.08 1.75 -4.71
C SER A 165 1.40 1.64 -3.35
N CYS A 166 0.30 2.36 -3.18
CA CYS A 166 -0.49 2.46 -1.97
C CYS A 166 -1.92 1.93 -2.20
N PHE A 167 -2.59 1.63 -1.10
CA PHE A 167 -4.04 1.44 -1.06
C PHE A 167 -4.53 2.00 0.28
N ILE A 168 -4.58 3.33 0.38
CA ILE A 168 -4.99 4.01 1.62
C ILE A 168 -6.36 4.64 1.38
N PRO A 169 -7.46 3.95 1.76
CA PRO A 169 -8.80 4.49 1.62
C PRO A 169 -9.12 5.46 2.76
N ALA A 170 -9.75 6.58 2.45
CA ALA A 170 -10.18 7.61 3.38
C ALA A 170 -11.65 7.99 3.13
N LEU A 171 -12.47 7.94 4.18
CA LEU A 171 -13.92 8.17 4.10
C LEU A 171 -14.33 9.64 4.27
N HIS A 172 -13.50 10.46 4.90
CA HIS A 172 -13.81 11.84 5.28
C HIS A 172 -12.72 12.83 4.88
N GLU A 173 -11.45 12.44 5.03
CA GLU A 173 -10.33 13.31 4.70
C GLU A 173 -9.09 12.50 4.36
N LEU A 174 -8.42 12.86 3.28
CA LEU A 174 -7.06 12.42 2.99
C LEU A 174 -6.18 13.67 2.93
N ARG A 175 -5.19 13.76 3.82
CA ARG A 175 -4.28 14.90 3.86
C ARG A 175 -2.84 14.44 3.69
N ILE A 176 -2.13 15.14 2.82
CA ILE A 176 -0.71 14.93 2.54
C ILE A 176 0.07 16.06 3.19
N LYS A 177 1.11 15.70 3.93
CA LYS A 177 1.99 16.64 4.63
C LYS A 177 3.44 16.32 4.32
N LEU A 178 4.28 17.34 4.35
CA LEU A 178 5.72 17.19 4.37
C LEU A 178 6.25 17.58 5.73
N LYS A 179 7.11 16.74 6.29
CA LYS A 179 7.79 16.99 7.57
C LYS A 179 9.29 17.09 7.34
N ALA A 180 9.93 17.93 8.13
CA ALA A 180 11.38 18.01 8.20
C ALA A 180 11.84 17.70 9.62
N GLY A 181 12.84 16.83 9.76
CA GLY A 181 13.60 16.61 10.97
C GLY A 181 14.72 17.64 11.10
N THR A 182 15.25 17.76 12.31
CA THR A 182 16.47 18.53 12.57
C THR A 182 17.69 17.62 12.40
N SER A 183 18.71 18.08 11.66
CA SER A 183 20.03 17.46 11.55
C SER A 183 20.82 17.53 12.84
#